data_AF-A0AAD1Y209-F1
#
_entry.id   AF-A0AAD1Y209-F1
#
_cell.length_a   1.000
_cell.length_b   1.000
_cell.length_c   1.000
_cell.angle_alpha   90.00
_cell.angle_beta   90.00
_cell.angle_gamma   90.00
#
_symmetry.space_group_name_H-M   'P 1'
#
loop_
_entity.id
_entity.type
_entity.pdbx_description
1 polymer ?
#
loop_
_entity_poly.entity_id
_entity_poly.type
_entity_poly.pdbx_seq_one_letter_code
_entity_poly.pdbx_strand_id
1 'polypeptide(L)'
;MEINGQKVNQSKEEVQDESHQFYLKYLEEYYKNVQLVKQLLSAVTDNQRLEEELKDISDTNESNSGKRKRHRRPAHEIRRHHKCPAPLCGKAYGSEGSLSQHLKLKHRSYYEQYSKLVPSRSQTMSVREEKSDASASENPLFIPNR
;
A
#
# COMPACT_ATOMS: atom_id res chain seq x y z
N MET A 1 -29.45 -75.14 -1.84
CA MET A 1 -29.89 -73.96 -2.62
C MET A 1 -29.90 -72.77 -1.68
N GLU A 2 -29.68 -71.58 -2.24
CA GLU A 2 -29.92 -70.26 -1.62
C GLU A 2 -28.86 -69.71 -0.65
N ILE A 3 -27.84 -69.07 -1.23
CA ILE A 3 -27.11 -67.94 -0.63
C ILE A 3 -26.64 -67.03 -1.78
N ASN A 4 -27.56 -66.31 -2.42
CA ASN A 4 -27.21 -65.31 -3.45
C ASN A 4 -28.20 -64.14 -3.58
N GLY A 5 -29.07 -63.92 -2.58
CA GLY A 5 -30.10 -62.86 -2.63
C GLY A 5 -29.74 -61.53 -1.96
N GLN A 6 -28.71 -61.48 -1.09
CA GLN A 6 -28.49 -60.32 -0.20
C GLN A 6 -27.42 -59.32 -0.69
N LYS A 7 -26.52 -59.71 -1.60
CA LYS A 7 -25.42 -58.81 -2.05
C LYS A 7 -25.80 -57.80 -3.13
N VAL A 8 -26.95 -57.96 -3.78
CA VAL A 8 -27.38 -57.09 -4.91
C VAL A 8 -28.16 -55.86 -4.43
N ASN A 9 -28.69 -55.87 -3.21
CA ASN A 9 -29.43 -54.73 -2.65
C ASN A 9 -28.51 -53.69 -1.98
N GLN A 10 -27.44 -54.12 -1.30
CA GLN A 10 -26.47 -53.19 -0.67
C GLN A 10 -25.79 -52.27 -1.68
N SER A 11 -25.39 -52.79 -2.85
CA SER A 11 -24.70 -52.00 -3.88
C SER A 11 -25.60 -51.03 -4.65
N LYS A 12 -26.93 -51.21 -4.62
CA LYS A 12 -27.87 -50.24 -5.23
C LYS A 12 -28.23 -49.10 -4.27
N GLU A 13 -28.34 -49.39 -2.97
CA GLU A 13 -28.57 -48.37 -1.94
C GLU A 13 -27.34 -47.47 -1.76
N GLU A 14 -26.13 -48.03 -1.74
CA GLU A 14 -24.87 -47.26 -1.62
C GLU A 14 -24.63 -46.32 -2.82
N VAL A 15 -24.97 -46.74 -4.04
CA VAL A 15 -24.84 -45.90 -5.25
C VAL A 15 -25.90 -44.80 -5.32
N GLN A 16 -27.09 -45.03 -4.74
CA GLN A 16 -28.10 -43.98 -4.59
C GLN A 16 -27.71 -42.93 -3.54
N ASP A 17 -27.04 -43.35 -2.46
CA ASP A 17 -26.53 -42.46 -1.42
C ASP A 17 -25.39 -41.55 -1.92
N GLU A 18 -24.46 -42.07 -2.72
CA GLU A 18 -23.41 -41.25 -3.35
C GLU A 18 -23.99 -40.22 -4.32
N SER A 19 -24.92 -40.62 -5.19
CA SER A 19 -25.60 -39.70 -6.12
C SER A 19 -26.35 -38.59 -5.39
N HIS A 20 -27.00 -38.94 -4.27
CA HIS A 20 -27.67 -37.98 -3.41
C HIS A 20 -26.68 -37.02 -2.75
N GLN A 21 -25.54 -37.50 -2.25
CA GLN A 21 -24.49 -36.64 -1.71
C GLN A 21 -23.91 -35.69 -2.75
N PHE A 22 -23.65 -36.15 -3.99
CA PHE A 22 -23.18 -35.28 -5.07
C PHE A 22 -24.16 -34.15 -5.34
N TYR A 23 -25.46 -34.45 -5.34
CA TYR A 23 -26.49 -33.44 -5.54
C TYR A 23 -26.55 -32.42 -4.40
N LEU A 24 -26.45 -32.85 -3.14
CA LEU A 24 -26.41 -31.95 -1.99
C LEU A 24 -25.20 -31.01 -2.03
N LYS A 25 -24.03 -31.56 -2.35
CA LYS A 25 -22.80 -30.77 -2.51
C LYS A 25 -22.92 -29.76 -3.65
N TYR A 26 -23.52 -30.17 -4.77
CA TYR A 26 -23.79 -29.25 -5.88
C TYR A 26 -24.69 -28.07 -5.44
N LEU A 27 -25.74 -28.34 -4.67
CA LEU A 27 -26.62 -27.28 -4.16
C LEU A 27 -25.91 -26.34 -3.20
N GLU A 28 -25.06 -26.88 -2.32
CA GLU A 28 -24.25 -26.08 -1.40
C GLU A 28 -23.31 -25.13 -2.17
N GLU A 29 -22.62 -25.67 -3.17
CA GLU A 29 -21.67 -24.93 -3.99
C GLU A 29 -22.38 -23.87 -4.85
N TYR A 30 -23.55 -24.22 -5.41
CA TYR A 30 -24.40 -23.28 -6.10
C TYR A 30 -24.81 -22.12 -5.20
N TYR A 31 -25.23 -22.40 -3.96
CA TYR A 31 -25.61 -21.36 -3.01
C TYR A 31 -24.43 -20.44 -2.68
N LYS A 32 -23.24 -21.01 -2.44
CA LYS A 32 -22.00 -20.24 -2.22
C LYS A 32 -21.70 -19.32 -3.41
N ASN A 33 -21.82 -19.83 -4.64
CA ASN A 33 -21.61 -19.04 -5.86
C ASN A 33 -22.60 -17.87 -5.97
N VAL A 34 -23.89 -18.09 -5.65
CA VAL A 34 -24.90 -17.03 -5.63
C VAL A 34 -24.52 -15.93 -4.62
N GLN A 35 -24.05 -16.29 -3.44
CA GLN A 35 -23.63 -15.32 -2.44
C GLN A 35 -22.36 -14.57 -2.87
N LEU A 36 -21.40 -15.26 -3.47
CA LEU A 36 -20.18 -14.65 -3.97
C LEU A 36 -20.47 -13.62 -5.07
N VAL A 37 -21.39 -13.92 -5.99
CA VAL A 37 -21.81 -12.97 -7.03
C VAL A 37 -22.43 -11.71 -6.43
N LYS A 38 -23.26 -11.84 -5.38
CA LYS A 38 -23.83 -10.68 -4.68
C LYS A 38 -22.74 -9.81 -4.05
N GLN A 39 -21.76 -10.44 -3.40
CA GLN A 39 -20.62 -9.72 -2.81
C GLN A 39 -19.78 -9.02 -3.89
N LEU A 40 -19.52 -9.69 -5.01
CA LEU A 40 -18.79 -9.11 -6.13
C LEU A 40 -19.52 -7.89 -6.69
N LEU A 41 -20.85 -7.99 -6.86
CA LEU A 41 -21.66 -6.87 -7.35
C LEU A 41 -21.58 -5.67 -6.40
N SER A 42 -21.70 -5.89 -5.09
CA SER A 42 -21.54 -4.84 -4.07
C SER A 42 -20.16 -4.19 -4.16
N ALA A 43 -19.09 -4.99 -4.27
CA ALA A 43 -17.74 -4.49 -4.37
C ALA A 43 -17.52 -3.68 -5.66
N VAL A 44 -18.10 -4.10 -6.78
CA VAL A 44 -18.05 -3.34 -8.05
C VAL A 44 -18.75 -1.99 -7.90
N THR A 45 -19.92 -1.95 -7.28
CA THR A 45 -20.63 -0.68 -7.04
C THR A 45 -19.86 0.24 -6.09
N ASP A 46 -19.22 -0.31 -5.05
CA ASP A 46 -18.40 0.46 -4.13
C ASP A 46 -17.16 1.04 -4.82
N ASN A 47 -16.51 0.26 -5.70
CA ASN A 47 -15.37 0.73 -6.48
C ASN A 47 -15.77 1.87 -7.42
N GLN A 48 -16.91 1.76 -8.13
CA GLN A 48 -17.41 2.84 -8.98
C GLN A 48 -17.65 4.13 -8.17
N ARG A 49 -18.24 4.01 -6.98
CA ARG A 49 -18.45 5.16 -6.08
C ARG A 49 -17.12 5.79 -5.63
N LEU A 50 -16.13 4.96 -5.29
CA LEU A 50 -14.80 5.45 -4.89
C LEU A 50 -14.07 6.15 -6.05
N GLU A 51 -14.21 5.63 -7.27
CA GLU A 51 -13.64 6.27 -8.47
C GLU A 51 -14.24 7.67 -8.70
N GLU A 52 -15.56 7.82 -8.53
CA GLU A 52 -16.24 9.12 -8.60
C GLU A 52 -15.74 10.09 -7.51
N GLU A 53 -15.64 9.63 -6.26
CA GLU A 53 -15.15 10.44 -5.14
C GLU A 53 -13.69 10.90 -5.35
N LEU A 54 -12.84 10.02 -5.88
CA LEU A 54 -11.45 10.38 -6.22
C LEU A 54 -11.38 11.44 -7.32
N LYS A 55 -12.27 11.36 -8.31
CA LYS A 55 -12.35 12.36 -9.38
C LYS A 55 -12.72 13.73 -8.81
N ASP A 56 -13.73 13.80 -7.94
CA ASP A 56 -14.13 15.05 -7.28
C ASP A 56 -13.00 15.65 -6.42
N ILE A 57 -12.23 14.81 -5.71
CA ILE A 57 -11.06 15.25 -4.93
C ILE A 57 -9.95 15.78 -5.86
N SER A 58 -9.77 15.19 -7.04
CA SER A 58 -8.79 15.66 -8.03
C SER A 58 -9.17 17.05 -8.54
N ASP A 59 -10.42 17.21 -8.97
CA ASP A 59 -10.94 18.46 -9.55
C ASP A 59 -10.91 19.62 -8.53
N THR A 60 -11.19 19.31 -7.25
CA THR A 60 -11.07 20.28 -6.14
C THR A 60 -9.62 20.65 -5.80
N ASN A 61 -8.65 19.74 -6.00
CA ASN A 61 -7.24 20.04 -5.78
C ASN A 61 -6.63 20.89 -6.92
N GLU A 62 -7.03 20.65 -8.18
CA GLU A 62 -6.56 21.42 -9.33
C GLU A 62 -7.00 22.89 -9.25
N SER A 63 -8.28 23.11 -8.94
CA SER A 63 -8.86 24.45 -8.77
C SER A 63 -8.21 25.24 -7.62
N ASN A 64 -7.65 24.57 -6.61
CA ASN A 64 -7.02 25.20 -5.46
C ASN A 64 -5.51 25.42 -5.62
N SER A 65 -4.88 24.84 -6.66
CA SER A 65 -3.41 24.80 -6.86
C SER A 65 -2.75 26.19 -6.94
N GLY A 66 -3.45 27.22 -7.42
CA GLY A 66 -2.91 28.57 -7.60
C GLY A 66 -2.68 29.40 -6.33
N LYS A 67 -3.19 28.99 -5.15
CA LYS A 67 -3.13 29.81 -3.91
C LYS A 67 -2.73 29.03 -2.65
N ARG A 68 -2.29 27.77 -2.76
CA ARG A 68 -1.98 26.96 -1.55
C ARG A 68 -0.68 27.44 -0.92
N LYS A 69 -0.77 28.00 0.28
CA LYS A 69 0.38 28.13 1.17
C LYS A 69 0.97 26.73 1.36
N ARG A 70 2.27 26.60 1.10
CA ARG A 70 2.99 25.33 1.29
C ARG A 70 2.68 24.80 2.69
N HIS A 71 2.12 23.58 2.76
CA HIS A 71 1.85 22.94 4.04
C HIS A 71 3.20 22.70 4.74
N ARG A 72 3.45 23.42 5.82
CA ARG A 72 4.67 23.27 6.62
C ARG A 72 4.40 22.23 7.69
N ARG A 73 5.33 21.28 7.86
CA ARG A 73 5.29 20.32 8.97
C ARG A 73 5.31 21.05 10.31
N PRO A 74 4.58 20.57 11.33
CA PRO A 74 4.61 21.16 12.65
C PRO A 74 5.99 21.01 13.31
N ALA A 75 6.32 21.94 14.21
CA ALA A 75 7.68 22.08 14.73
C ALA A 75 8.21 20.87 15.53
N HIS A 76 7.31 20.04 16.06
CA HIS A 76 7.65 18.83 16.82
C HIS A 76 8.02 17.64 15.91
N GLU A 77 7.53 17.61 14.67
CA GLU A 77 7.85 16.55 13.69
C GLU A 77 9.21 16.77 13.00
N ILE A 78 9.75 17.99 13.05
CA ILE A 78 11.02 18.32 12.41
C ILE A 78 12.16 17.69 13.20
N ARG A 79 12.80 16.66 12.63
CA ARG A 79 13.99 16.04 13.19
C ARG A 79 15.17 17.03 13.21
N ARG A 80 15.74 17.26 14.39
CA ARG A 80 16.80 18.26 14.62
C ARG A 80 18.18 17.63 14.71
N HIS A 81 18.67 17.10 13.59
CA HIS A 81 19.97 16.43 13.54
C HIS A 81 21.17 17.41 13.47
N HIS A 82 20.95 18.67 13.08
CA HIS A 82 22.02 19.65 12.92
C HIS A 82 22.27 20.42 14.22
N LYS A 83 23.20 19.94 15.04
CA LYS A 83 23.55 20.54 16.33
C LYS A 83 24.61 21.64 16.17
N CYS A 84 24.50 22.69 16.97
CA CYS A 84 25.50 23.76 17.02
C CYS A 84 26.80 23.24 17.67
N PRO A 85 27.98 23.38 17.02
CA PRO A 85 29.27 22.95 17.57
C PRO A 85 29.84 23.90 18.64
N ALA A 86 29.25 25.08 18.84
CA ALA A 86 29.76 26.03 19.82
C ALA A 86 29.53 25.50 21.26
N PRO A 87 30.55 25.57 22.14
CA PRO A 87 30.43 25.16 23.52
C PRO A 87 29.34 25.99 24.20
N LEU A 88 28.55 25.35 25.06
CA LEU A 88 27.44 25.95 25.83
C LEU A 88 26.22 26.41 25.02
N CYS A 89 26.18 26.30 23.69
CA CYS A 89 24.99 26.66 22.90
C CYS A 89 23.91 25.57 22.92
N GLY A 90 24.28 24.33 22.63
CA GLY A 90 23.39 23.15 22.69
C GLY A 90 22.19 23.15 21.72
N LYS A 91 22.02 24.18 20.88
CA LYS A 91 20.87 24.30 19.96
C LYS A 91 20.96 23.33 18.80
N ALA A 92 19.81 22.78 18.40
CA ALA A 92 19.68 21.86 17.27
C ALA A 92 18.66 22.35 16.25
N TYR A 93 18.95 22.12 14.98
CA TYR A 93 18.22 22.65 13.84
C TYR A 93 17.77 21.53 12.89
N GLY A 94 16.66 21.76 12.21
CA GLY A 94 16.06 20.80 11.28
C GLY A 94 16.69 20.77 9.89
N SER A 95 17.55 21.74 9.59
CA SER A 95 18.27 21.81 8.32
C SER A 95 19.64 22.45 8.51
N GLU A 96 20.56 22.12 7.62
CA GLU A 96 21.89 22.72 7.60
C GLU A 96 21.84 24.24 7.38
N GLY A 97 20.96 24.73 6.51
CA GLY A 97 20.82 26.16 6.24
C GLY A 97 20.39 26.96 7.49
N SER A 98 19.50 26.40 8.31
CA SER A 98 19.09 27.04 9.56
C SER A 98 20.19 27.01 10.63
N LEU A 99 21.00 25.94 10.67
CA LEU A 99 22.21 25.90 11.50
C LEU A 99 23.26 26.94 11.02
N SER A 100 23.52 27.00 9.72
CA SER A 100 24.49 27.93 9.13
C SER A 100 24.11 29.39 9.39
N GLN A 101 22.83 29.74 9.25
CA GLN A 101 22.31 31.04 9.62
C GLN A 101 22.48 31.33 11.12
N HIS A 102 22.21 30.35 11.97
CA HIS A 102 22.43 30.49 13.42
C HIS A 102 23.90 30.78 13.74
N LEU A 103 24.84 30.04 13.15
CA LEU A 103 26.27 30.27 13.32
C LEU A 103 26.66 31.67 12.86
N LYS A 104 26.19 32.11 11.67
CA LYS A 104 26.48 33.45 11.13
C LYS A 104 26.04 34.58 12.07
N LEU A 105 24.89 34.42 12.74
CA LEU A 105 24.29 35.45 13.60
C LEU A 105 24.76 35.39 15.06
N LYS A 106 25.08 34.21 15.59
CA LYS A 106 25.37 34.01 17.03
C LYS A 106 26.79 33.54 17.32
N HIS A 107 27.47 32.91 16.37
CA HIS A 107 28.79 32.31 16.55
C HIS A 107 29.68 32.57 15.32
N ARG A 108 30.03 33.85 15.09
CA ARG A 108 30.77 34.28 13.89
C ARG A 108 32.08 33.49 13.67
N SER A 109 32.85 33.28 14.74
CA SER A 109 34.10 32.50 14.70
C SER A 109 33.87 31.04 14.26
N TYR A 110 32.82 30.40 14.76
CA TYR A 110 32.44 29.04 14.35
C TYR A 110 31.90 28.99 12.93
N TYR A 111 31.22 30.04 12.46
CA TYR A 111 30.74 30.13 11.09
C TYR A 111 31.89 30.10 10.07
N GLU A 112 32.97 30.84 10.32
CA GLU A 112 34.14 30.89 9.44
C GLU A 112 34.89 29.56 9.35
N GLN A 113 34.91 28.80 10.45
CA GLN A 113 35.46 27.45 10.47
C GLN A 113 34.51 26.47 9.76
N TYR A 114 33.23 26.53 10.09
CA TYR A 114 32.18 25.67 9.52
C TYR A 114 32.04 25.84 8.00
N SER A 115 32.12 27.07 7.50
CA SER A 115 32.02 27.37 6.05
C SER A 115 33.18 26.81 5.24
N LYS A 116 34.33 26.53 5.86
CA LYS A 116 35.48 25.89 5.21
C LYS A 116 35.35 24.37 5.19
N LEU A 117 34.64 23.81 6.16
CA LEU A 117 34.47 22.36 6.35
C LEU A 117 33.30 21.78 5.55
N VAL A 118 32.28 22.59 5.27
CA VAL A 118 31.12 22.16 4.48
C VAL A 118 31.18 22.80 3.09
N PRO A 119 31.54 22.04 2.03
CA PRO A 119 31.48 22.54 0.67
C PRO A 119 30.04 22.88 0.33
N SER A 120 29.82 24.02 -0.34
CA SER A 120 28.50 24.43 -0.81
C SER A 120 27.87 23.30 -1.63
N ARG A 121 26.85 22.65 -1.06
CA ARG A 121 26.12 21.53 -1.65
C ARG A 121 25.17 22.06 -2.74
N SER A 122 25.73 22.64 -3.79
CA SER A 122 24.97 23.08 -4.97
C SER A 122 24.60 21.91 -5.89
N GLN A 123 25.07 20.69 -5.62
CA GLN A 123 24.63 19.48 -6.33
C GLN A 123 24.61 18.28 -5.37
N THR A 124 23.44 18.02 -4.76
CA THR A 124 23.02 16.63 -4.62
C THR A 124 21.64 16.55 -5.20
N MET A 125 21.59 16.14 -6.46
CA MET A 125 20.46 15.40 -6.98
C MET A 125 20.11 14.33 -5.95
N SER A 126 18.83 14.27 -5.61
CA SER A 126 18.22 13.15 -4.91
C SER A 126 18.79 11.85 -5.45
N VAL A 127 19.50 11.08 -4.62
CA VAL A 127 19.69 9.67 -4.90
C VAL A 127 18.28 9.07 -4.81
N ARG A 128 17.65 8.92 -5.97
CA ARG A 128 16.55 7.97 -6.14
C ARG A 128 17.20 6.61 -5.95
N GLU A 129 16.73 5.87 -4.95
CA GLU A 129 16.94 4.43 -4.93
C GLU A 129 16.19 3.85 -6.12
N GLU A 130 16.89 3.67 -7.24
CA GLU A 130 16.45 2.81 -8.32
C GLU A 130 16.68 1.36 -7.88
N LYS A 131 15.60 0.65 -7.58
CA LYS A 131 15.56 -0.80 -7.75
C LYS A 131 14.96 -1.08 -9.12
N SER A 132 15.84 -1.30 -10.08
CA SER A 132 15.55 -2.14 -11.23
C SER A 132 15.67 -3.60 -10.78
N ASP A 133 14.66 -4.42 -11.06
CA ASP A 133 14.80 -5.47 -12.07
C ASP A 133 13.51 -6.30 -12.15
N ALA A 134 13.21 -6.67 -13.39
CA ALA A 134 12.01 -7.31 -13.85
C ALA A 134 11.91 -8.78 -13.43
N SER A 135 10.69 -9.28 -13.29
CA SER A 135 10.31 -10.52 -13.98
C SER A 135 8.81 -10.53 -14.23
N ALA A 136 8.46 -10.52 -15.51
CA ALA A 136 7.18 -10.97 -15.99
C ALA A 136 7.06 -12.47 -15.72
N SER A 137 5.94 -12.87 -15.13
CA SER A 137 5.35 -14.18 -15.41
C SER A 137 3.86 -13.96 -15.56
N GLU A 138 3.42 -13.87 -16.81
CA GLU A 138 2.04 -14.14 -17.17
C GLU A 138 1.69 -15.54 -16.66
N ASN A 139 0.58 -15.65 -15.94
CA ASN A 139 -0.01 -16.95 -15.66
C ASN A 139 -1.52 -16.85 -15.96
N PRO A 140 -1.94 -17.13 -17.21
CA PRO A 140 -3.34 -17.18 -17.56
C PRO A 140 -3.92 -18.49 -17.04
N LEU A 141 -4.75 -18.43 -15.99
CA LEU A 141 -5.56 -19.58 -15.59
C LEU A 141 -6.73 -19.75 -16.56
N PHE A 142 -6.44 -20.47 -17.63
CA PHE A 142 -7.41 -21.19 -18.44
C PHE A 142 -7.99 -22.33 -17.60
N ILE A 143 -9.29 -22.27 -17.26
CA ILE A 143 -10.03 -23.42 -16.76
C ILE A 143 -11.07 -23.79 -17.83
N PRO A 144 -10.91 -24.95 -18.51
CA PRO A 144 -11.89 -25.40 -19.49
C PRO A 144 -13.17 -25.88 -18.80
N ASN A 145 -14.30 -25.52 -19.42
CA ASN A 145 -15.63 -26.07 -19.15
C ASN A 145 -15.61 -27.60 -19.23
N ARG A 146 -16.27 -28.25 -18.26
CA ARG A 146 -16.85 -29.58 -18.46
C ARG A 146 -18.16 -29.71 -17.71
#